data_AF-A0A949JY23-F1
#
_entry.id   AF-A0A949JY23-F1
#
_cell.length_a   1.000
_cell.length_b   1.000
_cell.length_c   1.000
_cell.angle_alpha   90.00
_cell.angle_beta   90.00
_cell.angle_gamma   90.00
#
_symmetry.space_group_name_H-M   'P 1'
#
loop_
_entity.id
_entity.type
_entity.pdbx_description
1 polymer ?
#
loop_
_entity_poly.entity_id
_entity_poly.type
_entity_poly.pdbx_seq_one_letter_code
_entity_poly.pdbx_strand_id
1 'polypeptide(L)'
;MKNMDHVRFIAVVAVMLVMTVVFSPSASSAGDEFGVYEYVVRNAEGTVDDIAAAIDKSAVDAGWTVSAIVDAGRLKDCSFEAKVLVLYHPEYAAGIMNANRHTGPYAALDRVSVFQDENGTHVSVVNPRSINRTILMDDAGHSESSESHLQALRTMILLSVKGTESSDQYGQMRSEGFIGKTMGVVAGGKFEGLIQKKAAEKGTSLEDVAARVEKGMSKESKKWGLKLAYRVDIPAFDVIILGTSGSSIDTKSFKIVGTGGDEFRKDFEYPGLSHAAAYPVEIVISKDGEEVKVEMIEAMFRMKMYFEDAGKIAFMKNMKMPGSIDKELKKQIRDGLKGK
;
A
#
# COMPACT_ATOMS: atom_id res chain seq x y z
N MET A 1 -52.89 39.09 -38.65
CA MET A 1 -53.83 38.27 -37.85
C MET A 1 -53.20 36.90 -37.63
N LYS A 2 -52.89 36.57 -36.36
CA LYS A 2 -52.75 35.21 -35.76
C LYS A 2 -51.73 34.24 -36.37
N ASN A 3 -50.97 33.43 -35.64
CA ASN A 3 -50.55 33.29 -34.24
C ASN A 3 -49.68 32.00 -34.22
N MET A 4 -48.83 31.86 -33.19
CA MET A 4 -48.21 30.62 -32.67
C MET A 4 -46.96 30.12 -33.42
N ASP A 5 -45.75 30.27 -32.90
CA ASP A 5 -45.17 29.77 -31.63
C ASP A 5 -45.28 28.25 -31.46
N HIS A 6 -44.17 27.54 -31.62
CA HIS A 6 -43.81 26.39 -30.78
C HIS A 6 -42.29 26.19 -30.77
N VAL A 7 -41.65 26.91 -29.84
CA VAL A 7 -40.31 26.60 -29.33
C VAL A 7 -40.41 25.32 -28.49
N ARG A 8 -39.72 24.25 -28.89
CA ARG A 8 -39.56 23.04 -28.07
C ARG A 8 -38.40 23.25 -27.11
N PHE A 9 -38.73 23.63 -25.87
CA PHE A 9 -37.83 23.58 -24.72
C PHE A 9 -37.68 22.11 -24.29
N ILE A 10 -36.51 21.51 -24.53
CA ILE A 10 -36.15 20.22 -23.93
C ILE A 10 -35.56 20.54 -22.55
N ALA A 11 -36.37 20.34 -21.50
CA ALA A 11 -35.91 20.38 -20.13
C ALA A 11 -35.19 19.06 -19.81
N VAL A 12 -33.86 19.09 -19.76
CA VAL A 12 -33.06 18.01 -19.17
C VAL A 12 -33.15 18.17 -17.65
N VAL A 13 -34.04 17.41 -17.03
CA VAL A 13 -34.12 17.31 -15.56
C VAL A 13 -32.99 16.39 -15.11
N ALA A 14 -31.87 16.98 -14.69
CA ALA A 14 -30.84 16.29 -13.95
C ALA A 14 -31.36 16.00 -12.53
N VAL A 15 -31.82 14.77 -12.31
CA VAL A 15 -32.17 14.28 -10.97
C VAL A 15 -30.86 13.95 -10.25
N MET A 16 -30.30 14.93 -9.53
CA MET A 16 -29.25 14.70 -8.54
C MET A 16 -29.89 14.00 -7.34
N LEU A 17 -29.82 12.68 -7.32
CA LEU A 17 -30.25 11.87 -6.18
C LEU A 17 -29.12 11.91 -5.14
N VAL A 18 -29.19 12.86 -4.22
CA VAL A 18 -28.29 12.92 -3.05
C VAL A 18 -28.75 11.81 -2.08
N MET A 19 -28.16 10.62 -2.20
CA MET A 19 -28.27 9.59 -1.16
C MET A 19 -27.48 10.06 0.06
N THR A 20 -28.16 10.67 1.02
CA THR A 20 -27.64 10.85 2.38
C THR A 20 -27.66 9.48 3.06
N VAL A 21 -26.58 8.72 2.91
CA VAL A 21 -26.36 7.52 3.74
C VAL A 21 -26.03 8.01 5.14
N VAL A 22 -26.99 7.87 6.06
CA VAL A 22 -26.78 8.15 7.48
C VAL A 22 -25.95 6.99 8.06
N PHE A 23 -24.63 7.11 7.97
CA PHE A 23 -23.73 6.22 8.68
C PHE A 23 -23.79 6.56 10.17
N SER A 24 -24.33 5.65 10.98
CA SER A 24 -24.13 5.73 12.42
C SER A 24 -22.67 5.38 12.72
N PRO A 25 -21.89 6.28 13.35
CA PRO A 25 -20.53 5.97 13.72
C PRO A 25 -20.56 4.90 14.81
N SER A 26 -20.20 3.67 14.45
CA SER A 26 -19.82 2.66 15.43
C SER A 26 -18.54 3.15 16.08
N ALA A 27 -18.62 3.62 17.33
CA ALA A 27 -17.44 3.96 18.10
C ALA A 27 -16.56 2.71 18.22
N SER A 28 -15.43 2.69 17.52
CA SER A 28 -14.42 1.63 17.65
C SER A 28 -14.03 1.52 19.11
N SER A 29 -14.29 0.35 19.70
CA SER A 29 -14.01 0.12 21.10
C SER A 29 -12.51 -0.09 21.29
N ALA A 30 -11.95 0.39 22.40
CA ALA A 30 -10.60 -0.03 22.80
C ALA A 30 -10.62 -1.56 22.98
N GLY A 31 -10.10 -2.29 21.98
CA GLY A 31 -10.21 -3.75 21.92
C GLY A 31 -10.33 -4.33 20.52
N ASP A 32 -10.66 -3.51 19.51
CA ASP A 32 -10.80 -4.01 18.14
C ASP A 32 -9.43 -4.45 17.56
N GLU A 33 -9.42 -5.64 16.95
CA GLU A 33 -8.25 -6.25 16.33
C GLU A 33 -8.39 -6.22 14.80
N PHE A 34 -7.35 -5.73 14.11
CA PHE A 34 -7.34 -5.62 12.65
C PHE A 34 -6.21 -6.42 12.01
N GLY A 35 -6.54 -7.19 10.99
CA GLY A 35 -5.57 -7.83 10.11
C GLY A 35 -4.87 -6.81 9.23
N VAL A 36 -3.61 -7.08 8.88
CA VAL A 36 -2.86 -6.25 7.92
C VAL A 36 -3.56 -6.16 6.58
N TYR A 37 -4.24 -7.24 6.20
CA TYR A 37 -4.95 -7.33 4.94
C TYR A 37 -6.41 -7.66 5.17
N GLU A 38 -7.25 -7.25 4.22
CA GLU A 38 -8.67 -7.56 4.21
C GLU A 38 -9.09 -7.97 2.80
N TYR A 39 -9.80 -9.10 2.70
CA TYR A 39 -10.47 -9.47 1.46
C TYR A 39 -11.61 -8.48 1.18
N VAL A 40 -11.76 -8.10 -0.08
CA VAL A 40 -12.91 -7.33 -0.57
C VAL A 40 -13.80 -8.22 -1.42
N VAL A 41 -13.18 -9.00 -2.32
CA VAL A 41 -13.86 -9.98 -3.18
C VAL A 41 -13.10 -11.29 -3.15
N ARG A 42 -13.82 -12.40 -2.98
CA ARG A 42 -13.31 -13.76 -3.14
C ARG A 42 -13.95 -14.42 -4.35
N ASN A 43 -13.22 -15.32 -5.00
CA ASN A 43 -13.69 -16.06 -6.18
C ASN A 43 -14.22 -15.11 -7.27
N ALA A 44 -13.47 -14.05 -7.54
CA ALA A 44 -13.82 -13.04 -8.51
C ALA A 44 -13.92 -13.63 -9.92
N GLU A 45 -14.89 -13.16 -10.70
CA GLU A 45 -15.07 -13.55 -12.09
C GLU A 45 -14.06 -12.80 -12.97
N GLY A 46 -13.21 -13.54 -13.70
CA GLY A 46 -12.25 -12.99 -14.65
C GLY A 46 -10.80 -13.34 -14.33
N THR A 47 -9.90 -12.93 -15.23
CA THR A 47 -8.46 -13.07 -15.02
C THR A 47 -7.92 -11.98 -14.09
N VAL A 48 -6.70 -12.16 -13.58
CA VAL A 48 -6.00 -11.14 -12.77
C VAL A 48 -5.89 -9.82 -13.53
N ASP A 49 -5.61 -9.87 -14.84
CA ASP A 49 -5.51 -8.69 -15.70
C ASP A 49 -6.86 -7.99 -15.88
N ASP A 50 -7.93 -8.74 -16.16
CA ASP A 50 -9.26 -8.16 -16.36
C ASP A 50 -9.75 -7.44 -15.10
N ILE A 51 -9.54 -8.08 -13.93
CA ILE A 51 -9.93 -7.53 -12.64
C ILE A 51 -9.09 -6.30 -12.28
N ALA A 52 -7.78 -6.34 -12.51
CA ALA A 52 -6.91 -5.18 -12.29
C ALA A 52 -7.33 -4.00 -13.18
N ALA A 53 -7.64 -4.23 -14.46
CA ALA A 53 -8.12 -3.19 -15.36
C ALA A 53 -9.49 -2.62 -14.93
N ALA A 54 -10.38 -3.47 -14.42
CA ALA A 54 -11.67 -3.03 -13.88
C ALA A 54 -11.51 -2.12 -12.64
N ILE A 55 -10.63 -2.50 -11.72
CA ILE A 55 -10.31 -1.70 -10.52
C ILE A 55 -9.63 -0.39 -10.92
N ASP A 56 -8.68 -0.40 -11.85
CA ASP A 56 -8.01 0.81 -12.37
C ASP A 56 -9.03 1.82 -12.88
N LYS A 57 -9.93 1.37 -13.75
CA LYS A 57 -11.02 2.21 -14.25
C LYS A 57 -11.92 2.73 -13.13
N SER A 58 -12.36 1.86 -12.22
CA SER A 58 -13.25 2.25 -11.12
C SER A 58 -12.61 3.25 -10.17
N ALA A 59 -11.31 3.09 -9.90
CA ALA A 59 -10.52 4.01 -9.07
C ALA A 59 -10.49 5.41 -9.70
N VAL A 60 -10.18 5.50 -11.00
CA VAL A 60 -10.18 6.79 -11.72
C VAL A 60 -11.57 7.43 -11.72
N ASP A 61 -12.63 6.65 -11.99
CA ASP A 61 -14.01 7.13 -11.98
C ASP A 61 -14.44 7.63 -10.59
N ALA A 62 -13.88 7.05 -9.52
CA ALA A 62 -14.11 7.46 -8.14
C ALA A 62 -13.25 8.65 -7.68
N GLY A 63 -12.27 9.10 -8.48
CA GLY A 63 -11.38 10.22 -8.13
C GLY A 63 -10.03 9.83 -7.51
N TRP A 64 -9.68 8.54 -7.51
CA TRP A 64 -8.34 8.07 -7.17
C TRP A 64 -7.43 8.20 -8.40
N THR A 65 -6.13 8.34 -8.14
CA THR A 65 -5.08 8.16 -9.15
C THR A 65 -4.48 6.77 -9.00
N VAL A 66 -4.34 6.04 -10.11
CA VAL A 66 -3.59 4.77 -10.12
C VAL A 66 -2.14 5.05 -10.44
N SER A 67 -1.30 5.05 -9.40
CA SER A 67 0.12 5.41 -9.50
C SER A 67 0.97 4.31 -10.12
N ALA A 68 0.57 3.05 -9.95
CA ALA A 68 1.17 1.91 -10.64
C ALA A 68 0.27 0.68 -10.58
N ILE A 69 0.47 -0.22 -11.56
CA ILE A 69 0.04 -1.61 -11.53
C ILE A 69 1.30 -2.45 -11.68
N VAL A 70 1.62 -3.26 -10.67
CA VAL A 70 2.90 -3.99 -10.57
C VAL A 70 2.62 -5.48 -10.53
N ASP A 71 3.27 -6.24 -11.42
CA ASP A 71 3.29 -7.69 -11.34
C ASP A 71 4.11 -8.14 -10.13
N ALA A 72 3.51 -8.97 -9.28
CA ALA A 72 4.21 -9.57 -8.16
C ALA A 72 5.17 -10.66 -8.67
N GLY A 73 6.29 -10.85 -7.98
CA GLY A 73 7.20 -11.95 -8.27
C GLY A 73 6.53 -13.33 -8.14
N ARG A 74 6.84 -14.23 -9.07
CA ARG A 74 6.28 -15.59 -9.11
C ARG A 74 7.30 -16.62 -8.65
N LEU A 75 6.88 -17.55 -7.79
CA LEU A 75 7.69 -18.72 -7.45
C LEU A 75 7.90 -19.60 -8.68
N LYS A 76 9.06 -20.25 -8.74
CA LYS A 76 9.34 -21.24 -9.80
C LYS A 76 8.27 -22.33 -9.72
N ASP A 77 7.69 -22.67 -10.87
CA ASP A 77 6.63 -23.68 -11.03
C ASP A 77 5.24 -23.29 -10.49
N CYS A 78 5.08 -22.10 -9.91
CA CYS A 78 3.77 -21.56 -9.56
C CYS A 78 3.02 -21.12 -10.81
N SER A 79 1.78 -21.59 -10.97
CA SER A 79 0.88 -21.21 -12.07
C SER A 79 0.00 -20.00 -11.76
N PHE A 80 -0.14 -19.65 -10.47
CA PHE A 80 -0.93 -18.52 -10.02
C PHE A 80 -0.21 -17.19 -10.23
N GLU A 81 -1.02 -16.15 -10.41
CA GLU A 81 -0.56 -14.79 -10.67
C GLU A 81 -1.01 -13.84 -9.56
N ALA A 82 -0.28 -12.74 -9.38
CA ALA A 82 -0.69 -11.65 -8.53
C ALA A 82 -0.23 -10.30 -9.10
N LYS A 83 -1.08 -9.29 -8.94
CA LYS A 83 -0.80 -7.89 -9.29
C LYS A 83 -1.16 -6.99 -8.13
N VAL A 84 -0.42 -5.89 -8.01
CA VAL A 84 -0.68 -4.86 -7.01
C VAL A 84 -0.97 -3.54 -7.72
N LEU A 85 -2.14 -2.98 -7.44
CA LEU A 85 -2.46 -1.60 -7.80
C LEU A 85 -2.08 -0.71 -6.62
N VAL A 86 -1.35 0.37 -6.91
CA VAL A 86 -1.00 1.42 -5.94
C VAL A 86 -1.87 2.62 -6.25
N LEU A 87 -2.75 2.98 -5.32
CA LEU A 87 -3.73 4.03 -5.50
C LEU A 87 -3.43 5.23 -4.62
N TYR A 88 -3.70 6.43 -5.12
CA TYR A 88 -3.54 7.68 -4.39
C TYR A 88 -4.87 8.44 -4.38
N HIS A 89 -5.37 8.74 -3.18
CA HIS A 89 -6.56 9.56 -2.97
C HIS A 89 -6.15 10.88 -2.30
N PRO A 90 -6.21 12.03 -3.00
CA PRO A 90 -5.65 13.29 -2.51
C PRO A 90 -6.19 13.74 -1.15
N GLU A 91 -7.51 13.62 -0.92
CA GLU A 91 -8.14 14.08 0.31
C GLU A 91 -7.74 13.23 1.51
N TYR A 92 -7.72 11.90 1.33
CA TYR A 92 -7.29 10.97 2.36
C TYR A 92 -5.81 11.16 2.70
N ALA A 93 -4.95 11.23 1.67
CA ALA A 93 -3.53 11.47 1.84
C ALA A 93 -3.29 12.80 2.59
N ALA A 94 -4.01 13.86 2.25
CA ALA A 94 -3.91 15.13 2.96
C ALA A 94 -4.33 15.00 4.45
N GLY A 95 -5.39 14.24 4.75
CA GLY A 95 -5.82 13.96 6.11
C GLY A 95 -4.72 13.27 6.94
N ILE A 96 -4.13 12.20 6.39
CA ILE A 96 -3.04 11.44 7.04
C ILE A 96 -1.77 12.29 7.19
N MET A 97 -1.41 13.07 6.16
CA MET A 97 -0.24 13.94 6.19
C MET A 97 -0.39 15.11 7.16
N ASN A 98 -1.61 15.62 7.36
CA ASN A 98 -1.92 16.62 8.38
C ASN A 98 -1.89 16.04 9.80
N ALA A 99 -2.31 14.78 9.96
CA ALA A 99 -2.21 14.08 11.24
C ALA A 99 -0.76 13.96 11.70
N ASN A 100 0.12 13.52 10.79
CA ASN A 100 1.55 13.44 11.08
C ASN A 100 2.37 13.60 9.79
N ARG A 101 3.02 14.77 9.62
CA ARG A 101 3.84 15.04 8.43
C ARG A 101 5.06 14.11 8.28
N HIS A 102 5.56 13.55 9.38
CA HIS A 102 6.76 12.71 9.37
C HIS A 102 6.42 11.26 9.02
N THR A 103 5.37 10.69 9.62
CA THR A 103 4.99 9.28 9.40
C THR A 103 3.91 9.10 8.34
N GLY A 104 3.06 10.11 8.13
CA GLY A 104 1.95 10.09 7.18
C GLY A 104 2.30 9.67 5.74
N PRO A 105 3.48 10.01 5.17
CA PRO A 105 3.82 9.58 3.81
C PRO A 105 3.75 8.06 3.61
N TYR A 106 3.99 7.27 4.65
CA TYR A 106 3.99 5.82 4.56
C TYR A 106 2.58 5.19 4.57
N ALA A 107 1.54 5.99 4.80
CA ALA A 107 0.12 5.61 4.78
C ALA A 107 -0.68 6.34 3.68
N ALA A 108 -0.02 7.21 2.90
CA ALA A 108 -0.69 8.09 1.94
C ALA A 108 -1.20 7.38 0.68
N LEU A 109 -0.77 6.13 0.43
CA LEU A 109 -1.17 5.33 -0.72
C LEU A 109 -1.83 4.04 -0.27
N ASP A 110 -2.92 3.69 -0.95
CA ASP A 110 -3.56 2.39 -0.82
C ASP A 110 -2.87 1.36 -1.70
N ARG A 111 -2.95 0.09 -1.29
CA ARG A 111 -2.47 -1.03 -2.09
C ARG A 111 -3.55 -2.09 -2.18
N VAL A 112 -3.94 -2.39 -3.42
CA VAL A 112 -4.94 -3.40 -3.75
C VAL A 112 -4.23 -4.56 -4.43
N SER A 113 -4.34 -5.76 -3.86
CA SER A 113 -3.82 -6.99 -4.43
C SER A 113 -4.92 -7.71 -5.19
N VAL A 114 -4.65 -8.09 -6.44
CA VAL A 114 -5.44 -9.08 -7.19
C VAL A 114 -4.57 -10.31 -7.32
N PHE A 115 -4.98 -11.45 -6.75
CA PHE A 115 -4.13 -12.64 -6.72
C PHE A 115 -4.94 -13.92 -6.89
N GLN A 116 -4.28 -14.99 -7.33
CA GLN A 116 -4.88 -16.31 -7.47
C GLN A 116 -4.38 -17.30 -6.41
N ASP A 117 -5.26 -18.23 -6.07
CA ASP A 117 -4.96 -19.47 -5.37
C ASP A 117 -5.84 -20.62 -5.92
N GLU A 118 -5.85 -21.76 -5.24
CA GLU A 118 -6.61 -22.95 -5.62
C GLU A 118 -8.14 -22.74 -5.66
N ASN A 119 -8.64 -21.71 -4.98
CA ASN A 119 -10.07 -21.37 -4.93
C ASN A 119 -10.47 -20.32 -5.97
N GLY A 120 -9.52 -19.74 -6.71
CA GLY A 120 -9.79 -18.79 -7.79
C GLY A 120 -9.06 -17.47 -7.62
N THR A 121 -9.60 -16.41 -8.22
CA THR A 121 -9.03 -15.06 -8.14
C THR A 121 -9.66 -14.30 -6.96
N HIS A 122 -8.85 -13.55 -6.21
CA HIS A 122 -9.29 -12.75 -5.07
C HIS A 122 -8.80 -11.32 -5.20
N VAL A 123 -9.52 -10.41 -4.55
CA VAL A 123 -9.12 -9.02 -4.38
C VAL A 123 -9.02 -8.73 -2.89
N SER A 124 -7.87 -8.23 -2.46
CA SER A 124 -7.64 -7.79 -1.08
C SER A 124 -6.98 -6.43 -1.04
N VAL A 125 -7.02 -5.78 0.11
CA VAL A 125 -6.38 -4.49 0.35
C VAL A 125 -5.46 -4.58 1.56
N VAL A 126 -4.42 -3.76 1.58
CA VAL A 126 -3.74 -3.43 2.83
C VAL A 126 -4.69 -2.60 3.67
N ASN A 127 -5.10 -3.12 4.83
CA ASN A 127 -6.16 -2.56 5.65
C ASN A 127 -5.74 -1.21 6.26
N PRO A 128 -6.36 -0.07 5.88
CA PRO A 128 -6.04 1.23 6.43
C PRO A 128 -6.26 1.32 7.94
N ARG A 129 -7.24 0.58 8.51
CA ARG A 129 -7.45 0.53 9.96
C ARG A 129 -6.25 -0.07 10.70
N SER A 130 -5.63 -1.09 10.13
CA SER A 130 -4.45 -1.74 10.73
C SER A 130 -3.21 -0.88 10.55
N ILE A 131 -2.93 -0.45 9.33
CA ILE A 131 -1.70 0.26 9.00
C ILE A 131 -1.65 1.67 9.59
N ASN A 132 -2.76 2.42 9.58
CA ASN A 132 -2.77 3.78 10.14
C ASN A 132 -2.58 3.78 11.65
N ARG A 133 -3.03 2.74 12.37
CA ARG A 133 -2.72 2.61 13.79
C ARG A 133 -1.22 2.54 14.03
N THR A 134 -0.50 1.76 13.24
CA THR A 134 0.97 1.69 13.34
C THR A 134 1.63 3.01 12.95
N ILE A 135 1.19 3.63 11.85
CA ILE A 135 1.84 4.83 11.31
C ILE A 135 1.55 6.09 12.13
N LEU A 136 0.32 6.23 12.63
CA LEU A 136 -0.14 7.33 13.47
C LEU A 136 -0.05 7.01 14.97
N MET A 137 0.49 5.85 15.34
CA MET A 137 0.70 5.42 16.73
C MET A 137 -0.58 5.44 17.59
N ASP A 138 -1.63 4.77 17.11
CA ASP A 138 -2.96 4.68 17.74
C ASP A 138 -3.60 6.04 18.04
N ASP A 139 -3.37 7.05 17.19
CA ASP A 139 -4.10 8.31 17.29
C ASP A 139 -5.61 8.07 17.04
N ALA A 140 -6.37 8.07 18.12
CA ALA A 140 -7.80 7.79 18.11
C ALA A 140 -8.59 8.79 17.24
N GLY A 141 -8.06 9.99 17.00
CA GLY A 141 -8.67 11.00 16.12
C GLY A 141 -8.79 10.57 14.67
N HIS A 142 -8.11 9.49 14.27
CA HIS A 142 -8.06 9.00 12.88
C HIS A 142 -8.66 7.60 12.68
N SER A 143 -9.27 7.01 13.72
CA SER A 143 -9.92 5.71 13.62
C SER A 143 -11.11 5.73 12.64
N GLU A 144 -11.99 6.73 12.77
CA GLU A 144 -13.17 6.88 11.92
C GLU A 144 -12.80 7.23 10.48
N SER A 145 -11.78 8.08 10.27
CA SER A 145 -11.30 8.38 8.92
C SER A 145 -10.68 7.15 8.24
N SER A 146 -10.00 6.29 9.00
CA SER A 146 -9.43 5.04 8.47
C SER A 146 -10.51 4.03 8.07
N GLU A 147 -11.55 3.89 8.89
CA GLU A 147 -12.73 3.06 8.57
C GLU A 147 -13.47 3.61 7.35
N SER A 148 -13.77 4.92 7.34
CA SER A 148 -14.49 5.56 6.23
C SER A 148 -13.73 5.42 4.91
N HIS A 149 -12.40 5.57 4.96
CA HIS A 149 -11.55 5.38 3.78
C HIS A 149 -11.53 3.92 3.30
N LEU A 150 -11.43 2.95 4.22
CA LEU A 150 -11.57 1.53 3.88
C LEU A 150 -12.91 1.23 3.20
N GLN A 151 -14.02 1.75 3.72
CA GLN A 151 -15.33 1.54 3.11
C GLN A 151 -15.46 2.18 1.72
N ALA A 152 -14.86 3.36 1.52
CA ALA A 152 -14.80 3.99 0.20
C ALA A 152 -13.99 3.13 -0.79
N LEU A 153 -12.84 2.63 -0.36
CA LEU A 153 -11.99 1.72 -1.16
C LEU A 153 -12.72 0.42 -1.52
N ARG A 154 -13.40 -0.21 -0.54
CA ARG A 154 -14.22 -1.40 -0.74
C ARG A 154 -15.34 -1.15 -1.75
N THR A 155 -16.08 -0.06 -1.57
CA THR A 155 -17.19 0.31 -2.46
C THR A 155 -16.71 0.47 -3.89
N MET A 156 -15.59 1.17 -4.10
CA MET A 156 -14.99 1.36 -5.42
C MET A 156 -14.65 0.01 -6.09
N ILE A 157 -14.09 -0.94 -5.33
CA ILE A 157 -13.77 -2.28 -5.86
C ILE A 157 -15.05 -3.06 -6.18
N LEU A 158 -16.02 -3.10 -5.26
CA LEU A 158 -17.26 -3.88 -5.40
C LEU A 158 -18.16 -3.39 -6.55
N LEU A 159 -18.05 -2.12 -6.96
CA LEU A 159 -18.75 -1.60 -8.14
C LEU A 159 -18.23 -2.17 -9.46
N SER A 160 -16.99 -2.68 -9.49
CA SER A 160 -16.31 -3.08 -10.74
C SER A 160 -15.95 -4.56 -10.80
N VAL A 161 -15.86 -5.24 -9.66
CA VAL A 161 -15.43 -6.64 -9.57
C VAL A 161 -16.59 -7.51 -9.12
N LYS A 162 -16.97 -8.49 -9.94
CA LYS A 162 -17.97 -9.50 -9.59
C LYS A 162 -17.31 -10.66 -8.86
N GLY A 163 -18.00 -11.21 -7.86
CA GLY A 163 -17.56 -12.34 -7.07
C GLY A 163 -18.32 -12.39 -5.74
N THR A 164 -17.77 -13.09 -4.75
CA THR A 164 -18.32 -13.11 -3.40
C THR A 164 -17.71 -11.97 -2.58
N GLU A 165 -18.52 -10.99 -2.19
CA GLU A 165 -18.08 -9.98 -1.23
C GLU A 165 -17.58 -10.65 0.06
N SER A 166 -16.47 -10.16 0.59
CA SER A 166 -15.90 -10.60 1.86
C SER A 166 -15.39 -9.41 2.65
N SER A 167 -15.31 -9.58 3.96
CA SER A 167 -14.61 -8.68 4.89
C SER A 167 -13.68 -9.50 5.79
N ASP A 168 -13.29 -10.70 5.34
CA ASP A 168 -12.38 -11.57 6.07
C ASP A 168 -11.01 -10.89 6.15
N GLN A 169 -10.49 -10.79 7.37
CA GLN A 169 -9.18 -10.19 7.62
C GLN A 169 -8.12 -11.29 7.76
N TYR A 170 -6.90 -10.99 7.32
CA TYR A 170 -5.79 -11.93 7.40
C TYR A 170 -4.44 -11.23 7.56
N GLY A 171 -3.40 -12.03 7.70
CA GLY A 171 -2.07 -11.56 8.08
C GLY A 171 -1.96 -11.42 9.60
N GLN A 172 -1.02 -10.60 10.06
CA GLN A 172 -0.88 -10.35 11.49
C GLN A 172 -2.08 -9.53 11.98
N MET A 173 -2.90 -10.14 12.82
CA MET A 173 -3.96 -9.45 13.56
C MET A 173 -3.33 -8.55 14.64
N ARG A 174 -3.80 -7.31 14.78
CA ARG A 174 -3.26 -6.31 15.70
C ARG A 174 -4.32 -5.52 16.43
N SER A 175 -4.18 -5.49 17.75
CA SER A 175 -4.99 -4.67 18.66
C SER A 175 -4.30 -3.37 19.09
N GLU A 176 -3.11 -3.08 18.56
CA GLU A 176 -2.33 -1.85 18.80
C GLU A 176 -1.42 -1.53 17.61
N GLY A 177 -1.12 -0.25 17.43
CA GLY A 177 -0.19 0.26 16.42
C GLY A 177 1.27 0.00 16.78
N PHE A 178 1.59 -0.11 18.07
CA PHE A 178 2.93 -0.47 18.51
C PHE A 178 3.27 -1.92 18.10
N ILE A 179 4.34 -2.09 17.32
CA ILE A 179 4.82 -3.43 16.96
C ILE A 179 5.95 -3.81 17.91
N GLY A 180 5.68 -4.75 18.82
CA GLY A 180 6.65 -5.22 19.80
C GLY A 180 7.89 -5.86 19.19
N LYS A 181 8.96 -6.05 19.97
CA LYS A 181 10.18 -6.73 19.49
C LYS A 181 10.00 -8.24 19.45
N THR A 182 10.46 -8.90 18.40
CA THR A 182 10.58 -10.36 18.36
C THR A 182 11.71 -10.80 19.29
N MET A 183 11.37 -11.62 20.30
CA MET A 183 12.31 -12.15 21.30
C MET A 183 13.08 -11.05 22.06
N GLY A 184 12.50 -9.84 22.20
CA GLY A 184 13.11 -8.72 22.91
C GLY A 184 14.29 -8.03 22.21
N VAL A 185 14.80 -8.59 21.10
CA VAL A 185 16.06 -8.14 20.48
C VAL A 185 15.90 -7.71 19.02
N VAL A 186 14.94 -8.27 18.28
CA VAL A 186 14.85 -8.08 16.83
C VAL A 186 13.55 -7.39 16.46
N ALA A 187 13.63 -6.32 15.66
CA ALA A 187 12.51 -5.69 14.93
C ALA A 187 11.29 -5.33 15.78
N GLY A 188 11.12 -4.05 16.11
CA GLY A 188 9.96 -3.56 16.85
C GLY A 188 10.24 -2.25 17.55
N GLY A 189 9.19 -1.49 17.80
CA GLY A 189 9.24 -0.14 18.35
C GLY A 189 8.12 0.73 17.79
N LYS A 190 8.18 2.01 18.15
CA LYS A 190 7.32 3.04 17.55
C LYS A 190 7.75 3.27 16.10
N PHE A 191 6.79 3.39 15.19
CA PHE A 191 7.03 3.55 13.76
C PHE A 191 8.01 4.70 13.45
N GLU A 192 7.78 5.87 14.05
CA GLU A 192 8.60 7.06 13.87
C GLU A 192 10.10 6.80 14.16
N GLY A 193 10.41 6.04 15.22
CA GLY A 193 11.78 5.75 15.61
C GLY A 193 12.52 4.79 14.66
N LEU A 194 11.84 4.27 13.65
CA LEU A 194 12.34 3.28 12.70
C LEU A 194 12.43 3.84 11.28
N ILE A 195 12.04 5.10 11.08
CA ILE A 195 12.33 5.84 9.85
C ILE A 195 13.83 6.15 9.82
N GLN A 196 14.50 5.75 8.75
CA GLN A 196 15.93 5.91 8.58
C GLN A 196 16.25 6.92 7.48
N LYS A 197 16.93 8.01 7.87
CA LYS A 197 17.55 8.93 6.93
C LYS A 197 18.66 8.23 6.14
N LYS A 198 18.50 8.11 4.82
CA LYS A 198 19.46 7.47 3.92
C LYS A 198 20.37 8.49 3.24
N ALA A 199 19.86 9.69 2.98
CA ALA A 199 20.61 10.83 2.46
C ALA A 199 19.97 12.17 2.88
N ALA A 200 20.74 13.25 2.77
CA ALA A 200 20.27 14.62 2.88
C ALA A 200 21.12 15.53 1.98
N GLU A 201 20.48 16.46 1.30
CA GLU A 201 21.11 17.44 0.40
C GLU A 201 20.62 18.85 0.77
N LYS A 202 21.51 19.84 0.82
CA LYS A 202 21.17 21.23 1.14
C LYS A 202 21.22 22.10 -0.09
N GLY A 203 20.37 23.14 -0.14
CA GLY A 203 20.39 24.12 -1.22
C GLY A 203 20.05 23.54 -2.60
N THR A 204 19.35 22.42 -2.64
CA THR A 204 18.87 21.77 -3.86
C THR A 204 17.35 21.65 -3.80
N SER A 205 16.67 21.67 -4.95
CA SER A 205 15.22 21.50 -4.98
C SER A 205 14.81 20.05 -4.65
N LEU A 206 13.58 19.89 -4.17
CA LEU A 206 12.97 18.58 -3.94
C LEU A 206 12.99 17.73 -5.22
N GLU A 207 12.66 18.37 -6.34
CA GLU A 207 12.59 17.76 -7.67
C GLU A 207 13.94 17.24 -8.17
N ASP A 208 15.00 18.02 -8.00
CA ASP A 208 16.36 17.64 -8.41
C ASP A 208 16.88 16.46 -7.59
N VAL A 209 16.54 16.38 -6.30
CA VAL A 209 16.88 15.22 -5.47
C VAL A 209 16.08 14.01 -5.94
N ALA A 210 14.77 14.15 -6.14
CA ALA A 210 13.91 13.05 -6.60
C ALA A 210 14.35 12.48 -7.95
N ALA A 211 14.57 13.34 -8.95
CA ALA A 211 15.02 12.91 -10.28
C ALA A 211 16.37 12.16 -10.23
N ARG A 212 17.29 12.58 -9.35
CA ARG A 212 18.57 11.87 -9.15
C ARG A 212 18.37 10.51 -8.47
N VAL A 213 17.51 10.44 -7.46
CA VAL A 213 17.18 9.17 -6.77
C VAL A 213 16.52 8.20 -7.75
N GLU A 214 15.56 8.65 -8.55
CA GLU A 214 14.92 7.88 -9.62
C GLU A 214 15.92 7.37 -10.65
N LYS A 215 16.84 8.22 -11.11
CA LYS A 215 17.92 7.80 -12.00
C LYS A 215 18.74 6.65 -11.38
N GLY A 216 19.01 6.71 -10.08
CA GLY A 216 19.66 5.63 -9.34
C GLY A 216 18.86 4.31 -9.30
N MET A 217 17.53 4.39 -9.39
CA MET A 217 16.59 3.26 -9.38
C MET A 217 16.10 2.83 -10.76
N SER A 218 16.47 3.56 -11.82
CA SER A 218 16.11 3.24 -13.21
C SER A 218 16.69 1.90 -13.67
N LYS A 219 17.75 1.43 -13.01
CA LYS A 219 18.36 0.13 -13.24
C LYS A 219 17.96 -0.83 -12.15
N GLU A 220 17.48 -1.98 -12.58
CA GLU A 220 17.20 -3.12 -11.72
C GLU A 220 18.43 -3.46 -10.86
N SER A 221 18.18 -3.61 -9.57
CA SER A 221 19.20 -3.96 -8.59
C SER A 221 19.66 -5.41 -8.77
N LYS A 222 20.93 -5.70 -8.49
CA LYS A 222 21.54 -6.98 -8.85
C LYS A 222 21.00 -8.16 -8.05
N LYS A 223 20.71 -7.95 -6.76
CA LYS A 223 20.37 -9.05 -5.86
C LYS A 223 18.88 -9.22 -5.70
N TRP A 224 18.16 -8.12 -5.53
CA TRP A 224 16.74 -8.13 -5.22
C TRP A 224 15.84 -7.71 -6.40
N GLY A 225 16.44 -7.34 -7.54
CA GLY A 225 15.67 -6.93 -8.70
C GLY A 225 14.91 -5.62 -8.50
N LEU A 226 15.34 -4.79 -7.56
CA LEU A 226 14.64 -3.57 -7.16
C LEU A 226 14.78 -2.52 -8.26
N LYS A 227 13.64 -2.06 -8.77
CA LYS A 227 13.52 -0.97 -9.74
C LYS A 227 12.41 -0.02 -9.32
N LEU A 228 12.42 1.20 -9.87
CA LEU A 228 11.33 2.15 -9.67
C LEU A 228 10.01 1.55 -10.19
N ALA A 229 8.97 1.62 -9.37
CA ALA A 229 7.62 1.17 -9.69
C ALA A 229 6.67 2.35 -9.90
N TYR A 230 6.74 3.36 -9.02
CA TYR A 230 5.93 4.58 -9.15
C TYR A 230 6.63 5.80 -8.56
N ARG A 231 6.12 6.98 -8.92
CA ARG A 231 6.37 8.28 -8.30
C ARG A 231 5.02 8.93 -7.99
N VAL A 232 4.88 9.48 -6.80
CA VAL A 232 3.74 10.35 -6.42
C VAL A 232 4.25 11.64 -5.82
N ASP A 233 3.84 12.76 -6.42
CA ASP A 233 4.18 14.10 -5.95
C ASP A 233 3.04 14.64 -5.08
N ILE A 234 3.39 15.10 -3.87
CA ILE A 234 2.45 15.67 -2.91
C ILE A 234 2.93 17.09 -2.56
N PRO A 235 2.79 18.06 -3.49
CA PRO A 235 3.41 19.37 -3.38
C PRO A 235 2.90 20.18 -2.18
N ALA A 236 1.65 19.99 -1.76
CA ALA A 236 1.08 20.66 -0.57
C ALA A 236 1.84 20.34 0.74
N PHE A 237 2.63 19.26 0.74
CA PHE A 237 3.40 18.82 1.89
C PHE A 237 4.91 18.82 1.64
N ASP A 238 5.38 19.33 0.49
CA ASP A 238 6.78 19.25 0.06
C ASP A 238 7.33 17.80 0.12
N VAL A 239 6.52 16.84 -0.33
CA VAL A 239 6.83 15.41 -0.29
C VAL A 239 6.71 14.78 -1.68
N ILE A 240 7.64 13.88 -1.98
CA ILE A 240 7.60 12.97 -3.13
C ILE A 240 7.81 11.56 -2.61
N ILE A 241 6.97 10.62 -3.04
CA ILE A 241 7.04 9.22 -2.65
C ILE A 241 7.43 8.40 -3.87
N LEU A 242 8.54 7.67 -3.76
CA LEU A 242 8.98 6.71 -4.77
C LEU A 242 8.70 5.30 -4.26
N GLY A 243 8.02 4.50 -5.07
CA GLY A 243 7.85 3.07 -4.82
C GLY A 243 8.89 2.26 -5.57
N THR A 244 9.49 1.26 -4.92
CA THR A 244 10.39 0.30 -5.57
C THR A 244 10.00 -1.14 -5.28
N SER A 245 10.00 -1.97 -6.32
CA SER A 245 9.70 -3.40 -6.21
C SER A 245 10.63 -4.23 -7.10
N GLY A 246 10.63 -5.55 -6.90
CA GLY A 246 11.43 -6.48 -7.68
C GLY A 246 10.96 -7.92 -7.51
N SER A 247 10.88 -8.68 -8.60
CA SER A 247 10.37 -10.06 -8.53
C SER A 247 11.18 -10.97 -7.60
N SER A 248 12.48 -10.70 -7.42
CA SER A 248 13.34 -11.48 -6.52
C SER A 248 13.06 -11.23 -5.03
N ILE A 249 12.72 -9.99 -4.63
CA ILE A 249 12.32 -9.69 -3.24
C ILE A 249 10.94 -10.31 -2.96
N ASP A 250 9.99 -10.15 -3.86
CA ASP A 250 8.63 -10.69 -3.75
C ASP A 250 8.66 -12.22 -3.58
N THR A 251 9.29 -12.91 -4.53
CA THR A 251 9.39 -14.38 -4.55
C THR A 251 10.03 -14.91 -3.27
N LYS A 252 11.07 -14.23 -2.78
CA LYS A 252 11.74 -14.64 -1.54
C LYS A 252 10.83 -14.43 -0.33
N SER A 253 10.09 -13.32 -0.26
CA SER A 253 9.13 -13.04 0.82
C SER A 253 7.96 -14.02 0.82
N PHE A 254 7.40 -14.33 -0.35
CA PHE A 254 6.27 -15.27 -0.47
C PHE A 254 6.65 -16.68 0.00
N LYS A 255 7.89 -17.10 -0.29
CA LYS A 255 8.43 -18.37 0.24
C LYS A 255 8.52 -18.37 1.77
N ILE A 256 8.80 -17.23 2.40
CA ILE A 256 8.88 -17.13 3.86
C ILE A 256 7.49 -17.33 4.47
N VAL A 257 6.47 -16.69 3.90
CA VAL A 257 5.07 -16.87 4.31
C VAL A 257 4.63 -18.32 4.17
N GLY A 258 4.91 -18.98 3.04
CA GLY A 258 4.53 -20.39 2.85
C GLY A 258 5.21 -21.37 3.79
N THR A 259 6.35 -21.00 4.38
CA THR A 259 6.95 -21.77 5.49
C THR A 259 6.42 -21.39 6.87
N GLY A 260 5.53 -20.40 6.93
CA GLY A 260 4.97 -19.86 8.16
C GLY A 260 3.80 -20.68 8.70
N GLY A 261 3.47 -20.44 9.97
CA GLY A 261 2.56 -21.27 10.74
C GLY A 261 1.10 -20.82 10.73
N ASP A 262 0.65 -20.06 9.73
CA ASP A 262 -0.75 -19.66 9.66
C ASP A 262 -1.64 -20.84 9.23
N GLU A 263 -2.46 -21.34 10.17
CA GLU A 263 -3.32 -22.48 9.97
C GLU A 263 -4.40 -22.26 8.91
N PHE A 264 -4.82 -21.02 8.66
CA PHE A 264 -5.86 -20.70 7.68
C PHE A 264 -5.38 -20.83 6.23
N ARG A 265 -4.06 -20.97 6.03
CA ARG A 265 -3.44 -20.98 4.70
C ARG A 265 -2.49 -22.16 4.49
N LYS A 266 -2.48 -23.11 5.42
CA LYS A 266 -1.64 -24.32 5.38
C LYS A 266 -1.95 -25.23 4.18
N ASP A 267 -3.16 -25.12 3.65
CA ASP A 267 -3.66 -25.97 2.56
C ASP A 267 -3.43 -25.35 1.16
N PHE A 268 -2.92 -24.11 1.09
CA PHE A 268 -2.55 -23.47 -0.17
C PHE A 268 -1.12 -23.85 -0.58
N GLU A 269 -0.91 -24.08 -1.87
CA GLU A 269 0.40 -24.39 -2.44
C GLU A 269 1.32 -23.15 -2.38
N TYR A 270 0.74 -21.96 -2.57
CA TYR A 270 1.47 -20.69 -2.64
C TYR A 270 0.85 -19.55 -1.78
N PRO A 271 0.71 -19.74 -0.46
CA PRO A 271 -0.03 -18.81 0.41
C PRO A 271 0.58 -17.40 0.46
N GLY A 272 1.87 -17.27 0.13
CA GLY A 272 2.56 -15.99 0.11
C GLY A 272 2.09 -14.99 -0.95
N LEU A 273 1.39 -15.44 -2.00
CA LEU A 273 0.83 -14.54 -3.02
C LEU A 273 -0.21 -13.59 -2.43
N SER A 274 -0.92 -14.01 -1.38
CA SER A 274 -1.88 -13.17 -0.65
C SER A 274 -1.24 -11.94 0.02
N HIS A 275 0.10 -11.90 0.13
CA HIS A 275 0.86 -10.77 0.67
C HIS A 275 1.47 -9.88 -0.41
N ALA A 276 1.09 -10.00 -1.69
CA ALA A 276 1.70 -9.22 -2.76
C ALA A 276 1.64 -7.71 -2.50
N ALA A 277 0.53 -7.20 -1.97
CA ALA A 277 0.38 -5.78 -1.59
C ALA A 277 1.28 -5.32 -0.43
N ALA A 278 2.12 -6.19 0.13
CA ALA A 278 3.26 -5.75 0.93
C ALA A 278 4.27 -4.94 0.11
N TYR A 279 4.27 -5.03 -1.22
CA TYR A 279 5.15 -4.27 -2.12
C TYR A 279 4.33 -3.33 -3.01
N PRO A 280 4.91 -2.25 -3.57
CA PRO A 280 6.30 -1.78 -3.50
C PRO A 280 6.77 -1.30 -2.11
N VAL A 281 8.09 -1.08 -1.94
CA VAL A 281 8.71 -0.42 -0.77
C VAL A 281 8.81 1.08 -1.01
N GLU A 282 8.42 1.87 -0.02
CA GLU A 282 8.38 3.33 -0.08
C GLU A 282 9.72 3.96 0.27
N ILE A 283 10.09 4.97 -0.52
CA ILE A 283 11.18 5.90 -0.26
C ILE A 283 10.57 7.30 -0.29
N VAL A 284 10.67 7.99 0.84
CA VAL A 284 10.08 9.30 1.05
C VAL A 284 11.16 10.36 0.86
N ILE A 285 10.90 11.31 -0.02
CA ILE A 285 11.75 12.47 -0.24
C ILE A 285 10.96 13.68 0.24
N SER A 286 11.49 14.39 1.24
CA SER A 286 10.78 15.48 1.90
C SER A 286 11.69 16.68 2.08
N LYS A 287 11.10 17.88 2.06
CA LYS A 287 11.83 19.12 2.36
C LYS A 287 11.59 19.56 3.79
N ASP A 288 12.66 19.87 4.50
CA ASP A 288 12.66 20.44 5.85
C ASP A 288 13.57 21.67 5.86
N GLY A 289 12.98 22.85 5.71
CA GLY A 289 13.70 24.11 5.50
C GLY A 289 14.52 24.08 4.21
N GLU A 290 15.84 24.20 4.32
CA GLU A 290 16.79 24.15 3.18
C GLU A 290 17.33 22.74 2.90
N GLU A 291 17.01 21.76 3.76
CA GLU A 291 17.45 20.38 3.62
C GLU A 291 16.37 19.54 2.94
N VAL A 292 16.74 18.81 1.89
CA VAL A 292 15.91 17.75 1.32
C VAL A 292 16.43 16.40 1.84
N LYS A 293 15.56 15.64 2.49
CA LYS A 293 15.86 14.33 3.09
C LYS A 293 15.37 13.22 2.17
N VAL A 294 16.09 12.11 2.15
CA VAL A 294 15.66 10.85 1.54
C VAL A 294 15.61 9.81 2.65
N GLU A 295 14.41 9.33 2.94
CA GLU A 295 14.11 8.49 4.11
C GLU A 295 13.37 7.24 3.67
N MET A 296 13.51 6.19 4.47
CA MET A 296 12.69 4.98 4.34
C MET A 296 12.57 4.29 5.69
N ILE A 297 11.48 3.57 5.89
CA ILE A 297 11.31 2.70 7.05
C ILE A 297 12.37 1.59 7.05
N GLU A 298 12.90 1.23 8.23
CA GLU A 298 13.83 0.12 8.38
C GLU A 298 13.24 -1.16 7.76
N ALA A 299 13.98 -1.80 6.84
CA ALA A 299 13.45 -2.93 6.08
C ALA A 299 13.02 -4.10 6.98
N MET A 300 13.70 -4.26 8.12
CA MET A 300 13.40 -5.33 9.08
C MET A 300 12.06 -5.08 9.76
N PHE A 301 11.82 -3.85 10.21
CA PHE A 301 10.53 -3.47 10.78
C PHE A 301 9.42 -3.56 9.74
N ARG A 302 9.68 -3.11 8.51
CA ARG A 302 8.71 -3.22 7.41
C ARG A 302 8.32 -4.67 7.12
N MET A 303 9.28 -5.59 7.09
CA MET A 303 8.97 -7.01 6.93
C MET A 303 8.13 -7.54 8.09
N LYS A 304 8.39 -7.08 9.32
CA LYS A 304 7.55 -7.44 10.46
C LYS A 304 6.13 -6.89 10.32
N MET A 305 5.98 -5.63 9.93
CA MET A 305 4.69 -4.98 9.74
C MET A 305 3.79 -5.77 8.77
N TYR A 306 4.34 -6.31 7.68
CA TYR A 306 3.55 -6.99 6.64
C TYR A 306 3.52 -8.51 6.72
N PHE A 307 4.49 -9.15 7.37
CA PHE A 307 4.67 -10.61 7.29
C PHE A 307 4.78 -11.31 8.64
N GLU A 308 4.53 -10.65 9.78
CA GLU A 308 4.73 -11.23 11.14
C GLU A 308 4.02 -12.57 11.35
N ASP A 309 2.90 -12.77 10.67
CA ASP A 309 2.11 -13.99 10.55
C ASP A 309 2.85 -15.18 9.93
N ALA A 310 3.96 -14.95 9.22
CA ALA A 310 4.86 -16.03 8.82
C ALA A 310 5.53 -16.74 10.01
N GLY A 311 5.43 -16.18 11.22
CA GLY A 311 5.87 -16.81 12.45
C GLY A 311 7.36 -16.63 12.75
N LYS A 312 7.68 -16.62 14.05
CA LYS A 312 9.00 -16.25 14.59
C LYS A 312 10.15 -17.04 13.98
N ILE A 313 9.97 -18.34 13.73
CA ILE A 313 11.02 -19.21 13.16
C ILE A 313 11.35 -18.83 11.71
N ALA A 314 10.34 -18.55 10.90
CA ALA A 314 10.53 -18.15 9.50
C ALA A 314 11.28 -16.81 9.43
N PHE A 315 10.94 -15.85 10.30
CA PHE A 315 11.70 -14.59 10.43
C PHE A 315 13.16 -14.84 10.81
N MET A 316 13.42 -15.64 11.84
CA MET A 316 14.78 -15.93 12.30
C MET A 316 15.66 -16.49 11.18
N LYS A 317 15.11 -17.42 10.38
CA LYS A 317 15.82 -18.02 9.24
C LYS A 317 16.16 -17.01 8.13
N ASN A 318 15.45 -15.89 8.05
CA ASN A 318 15.58 -14.91 6.98
C ASN A 318 16.03 -13.51 7.43
N MET A 319 16.50 -13.33 8.67
CA MET A 319 16.89 -12.01 9.23
C MET A 319 17.97 -11.26 8.43
N LYS A 320 18.76 -11.94 7.59
CA LYS A 320 19.76 -11.30 6.73
C LYS A 320 19.15 -10.60 5.51
N MET A 321 17.93 -10.95 5.10
CA MET A 321 17.25 -10.41 3.94
C MET A 321 16.99 -8.90 4.07
N PRO A 322 16.34 -8.41 5.15
CA PRO A 322 16.12 -6.97 5.36
C PRO A 322 17.37 -6.11 5.23
N GLY A 323 18.44 -6.44 5.96
CA GLY A 323 19.68 -5.68 5.92
C GLY A 323 20.37 -5.72 4.55
N SER A 324 20.09 -6.73 3.73
CA SER A 324 20.57 -6.78 2.35
C SER A 324 19.74 -5.92 1.41
N ILE A 325 18.42 -5.81 1.62
CA ILE A 325 17.54 -4.92 0.86
C ILE A 325 17.93 -3.47 1.14
N ASP A 326 18.08 -3.11 2.42
CA ASP A 326 18.51 -1.79 2.87
C ASP A 326 19.84 -1.35 2.25
N LYS A 327 20.82 -2.26 2.20
CA LYS A 327 22.13 -1.98 1.58
C LYS A 327 22.03 -1.67 0.10
N GLU A 328 21.13 -2.37 -0.60
CA GLU A 328 20.95 -2.22 -2.04
C GLU A 328 20.21 -0.93 -2.39
N LEU A 329 19.12 -0.62 -1.68
CA LEU A 329 18.41 0.65 -1.82
C LEU A 329 19.29 1.84 -1.47
N LYS A 330 20.05 1.77 -0.37
CA LYS A 330 21.04 2.79 0.00
C LYS A 330 22.12 2.97 -1.07
N LYS A 331 22.47 1.90 -1.80
CA LYS A 331 23.42 1.99 -2.92
C LYS A 331 22.79 2.70 -4.12
N GLN A 332 21.58 2.33 -4.53
CA GLN A 332 20.86 2.99 -5.64
C GLN A 332 20.66 4.48 -5.38
N ILE A 333 20.17 4.86 -4.18
CA ILE A 333 20.02 6.26 -3.75
C ILE A 333 21.35 7.01 -3.87
N ARG A 334 22.42 6.45 -3.30
CA ARG A 334 23.76 7.08 -3.32
C ARG A 334 24.32 7.24 -4.73
N ASP A 335 24.18 6.21 -5.56
CA ASP A 335 24.69 6.23 -6.93
C ASP A 335 23.94 7.27 -7.78
N GLY A 336 22.63 7.39 -7.58
CA GLY A 336 21.80 8.45 -8.18
C GLY A 336 22.26 9.86 -7.79
N LEU A 337 22.45 10.10 -6.49
CA LEU A 337 22.84 11.42 -5.97
C LEU A 337 24.26 11.87 -6.37
N LYS A 338 25.18 10.91 -6.59
CA LYS A 338 26.57 11.18 -7.01
C LYS A 338 26.72 11.61 -8.46
N GLY A 339 25.77 11.27 -9.33
CA GLY A 339 25.86 11.51 -10.78
C GLY A 339 25.59 12.95 -11.21
N LYS A 340 26.19 13.93 -10.52
CA LYS A 340 26.11 15.38 -10.80
C LYS A 340 26.60 15.72 -12.21
#